data_AF-A0A963GK12-F1
#
_entry.id   AF-A0A963GK12-F1
#
_cell.length_a   1.000
_cell.length_b   1.000
_cell.length_c   1.000
_cell.angle_alpha   90.00
_cell.angle_beta   90.00
_cell.angle_gamma   90.00
#
_symmetry.space_group_name_H-M   'P 1'
#
loop_
_entity.id
_entity.type
_entity.pdbx_description
1 polymer ?
#
loop_
_entity_poly.entity_id
_entity_poly.type
_entity_poly.pdbx_seq_one_letter_code
_entity_poly.pdbx_strand_id
1 'polypeptide(L)' 'MAGCEEAKFYLTQCGVESLDRDKDGVPCEALCR' A
#
# COMPACT_ATOMS: atom_id res chain seq x y z
N MET A 1 6.83 9.14 -9.35
CA MET A 1 6.00 8.98 -8.14
C MET A 1 4.83 8.05 -8.45
N ALA A 2 5.08 6.79 -8.81
CA ALA A 2 4.02 5.82 -9.14
C ALA A 2 3.83 4.74 -8.05
N GLY A 3 4.74 4.65 -7.08
CA GLY A 3 4.75 3.57 -6.08
C GLY A 3 3.62 3.66 -5.06
N CYS A 4 3.24 4.86 -4.62
CA CYS A 4 2.30 5.02 -3.51
C CYS A 4 0.82 4.87 -3.94
N GLU A 5 0.42 5.51 -5.05
CA GLU A 5 -0.94 5.38 -5.59
C GLU A 5 -1.22 3.96 -6.08
N GLU A 6 -0.24 3.33 -6.73
CA GLU A 6 -0.36 1.95 -7.18
C GLU A 6 -0.41 0.98 -5.99
N ALA A 7 0.41 1.18 -4.96
CA ALA A 7 0.34 0.37 -3.75
C ALA A 7 -1.00 0.54 -3.01
N LYS A 8 -1.59 1.74 -3.02
CA LYS A 8 -2.96 1.96 -2.48
C LYS A 8 -3.98 1.20 -3.31
N PHE A 9 -3.86 1.26 -4.63
CA PHE A 9 -4.72 0.47 -5.50
C PHE A 9 -4.60 -1.02 -5.22
N TYR A 10 -3.39 -1.59 -5.08
CA TYR A 10 -3.24 -3.01 -4.74
C TYR A 10 -3.74 -3.35 -3.33
N LEU A 11 -3.58 -2.45 -2.36
CA LEU A 11 -4.11 -2.65 -1.02
C LEU A 11 -5.66 -2.65 -1.03
N THR A 12 -6.28 -1.65 -1.63
CA THR A 12 -7.74 -1.45 -1.58
C THR A 12 -8.49 -2.29 -2.62
N GLN A 13 -7.95 -2.41 -3.84
CA GLN A 13 -8.58 -3.14 -4.94
C GLN A 13 -8.23 -4.63 -4.92
N CYS A 14 -6.97 -4.98 -4.65
CA CYS A 14 -6.51 -6.36 -4.68
C CYS A 14 -6.46 -7.00 -3.28
N GLY A 15 -6.64 -6.21 -2.20
CA GLY A 15 -6.64 -6.73 -0.83
C GLY A 15 -5.27 -7.20 -0.37
N VAL A 16 -4.20 -6.65 -0.93
CA VAL A 16 -2.83 -7.11 -0.65
C VAL A 16 -2.38 -6.58 0.71
N GLU A 17 -2.78 -7.29 1.77
CA GLU A 17 -2.41 -7.00 3.16
C GLU A 17 -0.90 -7.05 3.41
N SER A 18 -0.13 -7.69 2.53
CA SER A 18 1.34 -7.73 2.64
C SER A 18 2.00 -6.37 2.38
N LEU A 19 1.29 -5.44 1.74
CA LEU A 19 1.71 -4.04 1.58
C LEU A 19 1.46 -3.24 2.86
N ASP A 20 0.44 -3.58 3.65
CA ASP A 20 0.05 -2.92 4.90
C ASP A 20 0.36 -3.85 6.09
N ARG A 21 1.65 -3.87 6.47
CA ARG A 21 2.15 -4.77 7.51
C ARG A 21 1.59 -4.45 8.89
N ASP A 22 1.33 -3.17 9.16
CA ASP A 22 0.80 -2.67 10.41
C ASP A 22 -0.74 -2.60 10.44
N LYS A 23 -1.39 -2.92 9.32
CA LYS A 23 -2.85 -2.97 9.17
C LYS A 23 -3.51 -1.62 9.47
N ASP A 24 -2.83 -0.52 9.12
CA ASP A 24 -3.30 0.84 9.33
C ASP A 24 -4.14 1.38 8.15
N GLY A 25 -4.23 0.60 7.06
CA GLY A 25 -4.91 0.98 5.82
C GLY A 25 -4.03 1.80 4.87
N VAL A 26 -2.74 1.95 5.17
CA VAL A 26 -1.76 2.63 4.34
C VAL A 26 -0.71 1.63 3.87
N PRO A 27 -0.50 1.50 2.54
CA PRO A 27 0.53 0.62 2.04
C PRO A 27 1.91 1.19 2.39
N CYS A 28 2.74 0.35 2.99
CA CYS A 28 4.12 0.54 3.44
C CYS A 28 4.68 1.93 3.14
N GLU A 29 4.79 2.78 4.17
CA GLU A 29 5.37 4.14 4.11
C GLU A 29 6.72 4.19 3.35
N ALA A 30 7.48 3.09 3.38
CA ALA A 30 8.74 2.92 2.65
C ALA A 30 8.59 2.88 1.10
N LEU A 31 7.45 2.44 0.57
CA LEU A 31 7.10 2.50 -0.85
C LEU A 31 6.60 3.89 -1.26
N CYS A 32 6.12 4.68 -0.30
CA CYS A 32 5.58 6.02 -0.49
C CYS A 32 6.60 7.16 -0.29
N ARG A 33 7.91 6.83 -0.15
CA ARG A 33 8.97 7.81 0.07
C ARG A 33 9.45 8.52 -1.20
#